data_AF-A0A970LHB2-F1
#
_entry.id   AF-A0A970LHB2-F1
#
_cell.length_a   1.000
_cell.length_b   1.000
_cell.length_c   1.000
_cell.angle_alpha   90.00
_cell.angle_beta   90.00
_cell.angle_gamma   90.00
#
_symmetry.space_group_name_H-M   'P 1'
#
loop_
_entity.id
_entity.type
_entity.pdbx_description
1 polymer ?
#
loop_
_entity_poly.entity_id
_entity_poly.type
_entity_poly.pdbx_seq_one_letter_code
_entity_poly.pdbx_strand_id
1 'polypeptide(L)'
;MRRKIMVLFLIILTFHMVIFGKVYGDMGPKPTLEILVENAPKSLYYLDLLVDYTSEHLYQYIEEEELEFKDIFYTLKNYNVDGWRPALVTGTRVPLFGKLAGIDEGSLKRHSFSYLGVPDRFKIIIVTGDNEIIVSENVLDRKAFNTVVRFDCNTKLIKEENYILPTIKQFIATGLTTLIIEGLILLLFRFSLKKNWKPFIIINMATQLLLSLIINISVFYKGIMLAVLAYAAFEWVILITESILFSKYLEGHTKKRRVFYAITANLASFASGIVIMLQSTLG
;
A
#
# COMPACT_ATOMS: atom_id res chain seq x y z
N MET A 1 -34.82 24.84 -1.07
CA MET A 1 -34.14 23.67 -0.47
C MET A 1 -33.77 22.61 -1.50
N ARG A 2 -34.70 22.10 -2.33
CA ARG A 2 -34.39 21.14 -3.42
C ARG A 2 -33.24 21.57 -4.34
N ARG A 3 -33.23 22.85 -4.77
CA ARG A 3 -32.17 23.41 -5.64
C ARG A 3 -30.77 23.35 -5.00
N LYS A 4 -30.62 23.64 -3.70
CA LYS A 4 -29.32 23.60 -3.00
C LYS A 4 -28.78 22.17 -2.87
N ILE A 5 -29.65 21.21 -2.55
CA ILE A 5 -29.27 19.79 -2.46
C ILE A 5 -28.88 19.25 -3.84
N MET A 6 -29.63 19.61 -4.88
CA MET A 6 -29.33 19.21 -6.26
C MET A 6 -28.00 19.79 -6.76
N VAL A 7 -27.70 21.05 -6.43
CA VAL A 7 -26.40 21.66 -6.76
C VAL A 7 -25.26 20.95 -6.04
N LEU A 8 -25.40 20.64 -4.75
CA LEU A 8 -24.39 19.88 -4.00
C LEU A 8 -24.14 18.50 -4.63
N PHE A 9 -25.20 17.78 -4.99
CA PHE A 9 -25.10 16.48 -5.67
C PHE A 9 -24.34 16.58 -7.00
N LEU A 10 -24.63 17.60 -7.82
CA LEU A 10 -23.96 17.81 -9.11
C LEU A 10 -22.48 18.16 -8.95
N ILE A 11 -22.11 18.90 -7.89
CA ILE A 11 -20.71 19.21 -7.59
C ILE A 11 -19.95 17.92 -7.26
N ILE A 12 -20.52 17.05 -6.40
CA ILE A 12 -19.92 15.77 -6.04
C ILE A 12 -19.73 14.90 -7.29
N LEU A 13 -20.74 14.80 -8.15
CA LEU A 13 -20.66 14.00 -9.37
C LEU A 13 -19.57 14.50 -10.33
N THR A 14 -19.46 15.81 -10.51
CA THR A 14 -18.43 16.42 -11.38
C THR A 14 -17.02 16.12 -10.88
N PHE A 15 -16.81 16.08 -9.56
CA PHE A 15 -15.51 15.76 -8.96
C PHE A 15 -15.03 14.34 -9.29
N HIS A 16 -15.95 13.36 -9.43
CA HIS A 16 -15.60 11.97 -9.72
C HIS A 16 -15.15 11.73 -11.17
N MET A 17 -15.61 12.56 -12.11
CA MET A 17 -15.29 12.42 -13.54
C MET A 17 -13.82 12.72 -13.88
N VAL A 18 -13.07 13.31 -12.95
CA VAL A 18 -11.68 13.76 -13.17
C VAL A 18 -10.65 12.63 -12.90
N ILE A 19 -11.08 11.46 -12.41
CA ILE A 19 -10.18 10.45 -11.83
C ILE A 19 -9.57 9.47 -12.87
N PHE A 20 -9.98 9.50 -14.14
CA PHE A 20 -9.49 8.53 -15.14
C PHE A 20 -8.41 9.11 -16.08
N GLY A 21 -7.18 8.60 -15.94
CA GLY A 21 -6.02 8.94 -16.78
C GLY A 21 -5.73 7.92 -17.90
N LYS A 22 -4.75 8.22 -18.76
CA LYS A 22 -4.27 7.31 -19.82
C LYS A 22 -3.53 6.10 -19.22
N VAL A 23 -3.73 4.92 -19.81
CA VAL A 23 -3.01 3.68 -19.48
C VAL A 23 -2.04 3.32 -20.61
N TYR A 24 -0.84 2.89 -20.26
CA TYR A 24 0.30 2.50 -21.09
C TYR A 24 0.59 1.00 -20.91
N GLY A 25 1.41 0.43 -21.80
CA GLY A 25 1.94 -0.94 -21.63
C GLY A 25 2.85 -1.05 -20.40
N ASP A 26 2.85 -2.23 -19.76
CA ASP A 26 3.53 -2.54 -18.48
C ASP A 26 3.05 -1.76 -17.24
N MET A 27 1.77 -1.37 -17.22
CA MET A 27 1.14 -0.71 -16.06
C MET A 27 0.53 -1.67 -15.02
N GLY A 28 0.91 -2.95 -15.01
CA GLY A 28 0.46 -3.88 -13.96
C GLY A 28 1.10 -3.56 -12.61
N PRO A 29 0.44 -3.85 -11.47
CA PRO A 29 1.06 -3.68 -10.16
C PRO A 29 2.33 -4.53 -10.10
N LYS A 30 3.41 -3.97 -9.55
CA LYS A 30 4.70 -4.65 -9.35
C LYS A 30 5.02 -4.69 -7.85
N PRO A 31 5.46 -5.85 -7.34
CA PRO A 31 5.79 -5.95 -5.92
C PRO A 31 7.01 -5.10 -5.61
N THR A 32 7.09 -4.67 -4.35
CA THR A 32 8.21 -3.87 -3.84
C THR A 32 8.74 -4.46 -2.54
N LEU A 33 10.05 -4.28 -2.34
CA LEU A 33 10.73 -4.54 -1.07
C LEU A 33 11.61 -3.33 -0.77
N GLU A 34 11.37 -2.72 0.38
CA GLU A 34 12.19 -1.65 0.93
C GLU A 34 12.92 -2.15 2.17
N ILE A 35 14.21 -1.85 2.23
CA ILE A 35 15.08 -2.20 3.35
C ILE A 35 15.58 -0.91 3.97
N LEU A 36 15.23 -0.70 5.23
CA LEU A 36 15.74 0.36 6.08
C LEU A 36 16.91 -0.19 6.89
N VAL A 37 18.12 0.28 6.60
CA VAL A 37 19.34 -0.20 7.28
C VAL A 37 19.55 0.59 8.55
N GLU A 38 19.48 -0.11 9.69
CA GLU A 38 19.77 0.41 11.02
C GLU A 38 21.23 0.12 11.39
N ASN A 39 21.87 1.03 12.12
CA ASN A 39 23.29 0.92 12.48
C ASN A 39 24.19 0.67 11.25
N ALA A 40 23.87 1.33 10.13
CA ALA A 40 24.56 1.13 8.87
C ALA A 40 26.09 1.38 8.98
N PRO A 41 26.92 0.70 8.17
CA PRO A 41 28.34 1.00 8.08
C PRO A 41 28.58 2.48 7.77
N LYS A 42 29.61 3.06 8.40
CA LYS A 42 30.01 4.45 8.15
C LYS A 42 30.75 4.61 6.83
N SER A 43 31.45 3.57 6.39
CA SER A 43 32.04 3.50 5.06
C SER A 43 30.95 3.31 4.01
N LEU A 44 31.25 3.69 2.77
CA LEU A 44 30.39 3.36 1.64
C LEU A 44 30.23 1.84 1.54
N TYR A 45 29.02 1.39 1.20
CA TYR A 45 28.70 -0.02 1.05
C TYR A 45 27.66 -0.23 -0.04
N TYR A 46 27.62 -1.46 -0.56
CA TYR A 46 26.54 -1.97 -1.40
C TYR A 46 25.75 -3.05 -0.66
N LEU A 47 24.45 -3.04 -0.87
CA LEU A 47 23.51 -4.01 -0.31
C LEU A 47 22.82 -4.75 -1.46
N ASP A 48 22.79 -6.08 -1.36
CA ASP A 48 22.02 -6.95 -2.25
C ASP A 48 21.18 -7.93 -1.42
N LEU A 49 20.21 -8.57 -2.08
CA LEU A 49 19.45 -9.69 -1.54
C LEU A 49 20.21 -10.98 -1.84
N LEU A 50 20.27 -11.90 -0.90
CA LEU A 50 20.75 -13.26 -1.17
C LEU A 50 19.55 -14.16 -1.48
N VAL A 51 19.69 -14.99 -2.53
CA VAL A 51 18.73 -16.02 -2.93
C VAL A 51 19.39 -17.39 -2.96
N ASP A 52 18.62 -18.45 -2.69
CA ASP A 52 19.10 -19.84 -2.54
C ASP A 52 18.72 -20.74 -3.72
N TYR A 53 18.29 -20.15 -4.84
CA TYR A 53 17.88 -20.89 -6.03
C TYR A 53 18.85 -20.72 -7.21
N THR A 54 18.88 -21.75 -8.06
CA THR A 54 19.62 -21.77 -9.33
C THR A 54 18.67 -21.63 -10.54
N SER A 55 19.21 -21.19 -11.68
CA SER A 55 18.51 -21.09 -12.97
C SER A 55 19.53 -21.08 -14.11
N GLU A 56 19.20 -21.70 -15.24
CA GLU A 56 20.04 -21.67 -16.46
C GLU A 56 19.98 -20.30 -17.15
N HIS A 57 18.85 -19.62 -17.03
CA HIS A 57 18.64 -18.27 -17.55
C HIS A 57 18.36 -17.30 -16.41
N LEU A 58 19.17 -16.26 -16.33
CA LEU A 58 19.05 -15.21 -15.32
C LEU A 58 19.00 -13.85 -16.02
N TYR A 59 18.05 -13.03 -15.61
CA TYR A 59 17.97 -11.63 -16.01
C TYR A 59 18.90 -10.82 -15.12
N GLN A 60 19.96 -10.27 -15.71
CA GLN A 60 20.88 -9.35 -15.06
C GLN A 60 20.50 -7.92 -15.43
N TYR A 61 20.26 -7.11 -14.40
CA TYR A 61 19.84 -5.71 -14.58
C TYR A 61 21.00 -4.73 -14.40
N ILE A 62 21.99 -5.07 -13.57
CA ILE A 62 23.12 -4.19 -13.28
C ILE A 62 24.25 -4.46 -14.25
N GLU A 63 24.66 -3.41 -14.94
CA GLU A 63 25.89 -3.37 -15.72
C GLU A 63 27.02 -2.80 -14.85
N GLU A 64 28.17 -3.47 -14.85
CA GLU A 64 29.33 -3.14 -14.00
C GLU A 64 29.82 -1.70 -14.19
N GLU A 65 29.63 -1.14 -15.39
CA GLU A 65 30.15 0.16 -15.82
C GLU A 65 29.47 1.34 -15.12
N GLU A 66 28.30 1.13 -14.51
CA GLU A 66 27.54 2.16 -13.80
C GLU A 66 27.91 2.30 -12.32
N LEU A 67 28.82 1.45 -11.80
CA LEU A 67 29.16 1.40 -10.37
C LEU A 67 30.47 2.12 -10.06
N GLU A 68 30.41 2.96 -9.02
CA GLU A 68 31.55 3.75 -8.53
C GLU A 68 32.65 2.87 -7.90
N PHE A 69 32.28 1.77 -7.22
CA PHE A 69 33.22 0.91 -6.51
C PHE A 69 33.14 -0.55 -6.97
N LYS A 70 34.00 -0.88 -7.94
CA LYS A 70 34.02 -2.21 -8.59
C LYS A 70 34.42 -3.35 -7.65
N ASP A 71 35.32 -3.12 -6.71
CA ASP A 71 35.79 -4.18 -5.80
C ASP A 71 34.67 -4.73 -4.91
N ILE A 72 33.78 -3.84 -4.45
CA ILE A 72 32.58 -4.20 -3.69
C ILE A 72 31.65 -5.07 -4.57
N PHE A 73 31.45 -4.66 -5.83
CA PHE A 73 30.65 -5.40 -6.79
C PHE A 73 31.21 -6.81 -7.05
N TYR A 74 32.52 -6.95 -7.27
CA TYR A 74 33.15 -8.26 -7.48
C TYR A 74 33.06 -9.15 -6.23
N THR A 75 33.17 -8.56 -5.04
CA THR A 75 32.99 -9.29 -3.78
C THR A 75 31.57 -9.83 -3.66
N LEU A 76 30.56 -9.02 -3.97
CA LEU A 76 29.17 -9.49 -4.05
C LEU A 76 29.02 -10.58 -5.12
N LYS A 77 29.48 -10.33 -6.35
CA LYS A 77 29.30 -11.27 -7.48
C LYS A 77 29.88 -12.66 -7.22
N ASN A 78 30.98 -12.73 -6.47
CA ASN A 78 31.64 -13.98 -6.11
C ASN A 78 31.14 -14.59 -4.80
N TYR A 79 30.25 -13.93 -4.05
CA TYR A 79 29.68 -14.48 -2.82
C TYR A 79 28.80 -15.69 -3.14
N ASN A 80 29.19 -16.85 -2.62
CA ASN A 80 28.40 -18.07 -2.65
C ASN A 80 28.71 -18.92 -1.42
N VAL A 81 27.84 -18.86 -0.41
CA VAL A 81 27.99 -19.59 0.85
C VAL A 81 26.69 -20.34 1.15
N ASP A 82 26.80 -21.64 1.42
CA ASP A 82 25.65 -22.51 1.70
C ASP A 82 24.51 -22.43 0.65
N GLY A 83 24.89 -22.20 -0.61
CA GLY A 83 23.96 -22.06 -1.74
C GLY A 83 23.32 -20.67 -1.89
N TRP A 84 23.63 -19.72 -1.01
CA TRP A 84 23.16 -18.34 -1.10
C TRP A 84 24.07 -17.48 -1.97
N ARG A 85 23.49 -16.83 -2.98
CA ARG A 85 24.18 -15.88 -3.89
C ARG A 85 23.42 -14.56 -4.00
N PRO A 86 24.09 -13.43 -4.29
CA PRO A 86 23.41 -12.14 -4.46
C PRO A 86 22.51 -12.09 -5.69
N ALA A 87 21.33 -11.50 -5.56
CA ALA A 87 20.26 -11.54 -6.54
C ALA A 87 20.46 -10.53 -7.67
N LEU A 88 20.77 -9.28 -7.36
CA LEU A 88 20.81 -8.21 -8.33
C LEU A 88 22.08 -8.28 -9.19
N VAL A 89 23.24 -8.56 -8.57
CA VAL A 89 24.52 -8.64 -9.29
C VAL A 89 24.77 -9.96 -10.05
N THR A 90 24.07 -11.04 -9.69
CA THR A 90 24.17 -12.31 -10.43
C THR A 90 22.92 -12.64 -11.26
N GLY A 91 21.83 -11.90 -11.04
CA GLY A 91 20.58 -11.99 -11.78
C GLY A 91 19.53 -12.90 -11.13
N THR A 92 18.29 -12.77 -11.61
CA THR A 92 17.11 -13.49 -11.09
C THR A 92 16.32 -14.17 -12.21
N ARG A 93 15.44 -15.12 -11.86
CA ARG A 93 14.64 -15.91 -12.85
C ARG A 93 13.71 -15.04 -13.70
N VAL A 94 13.28 -13.92 -13.16
CA VAL A 94 12.45 -12.90 -13.80
C VAL A 94 12.99 -11.54 -13.39
N PRO A 95 12.78 -10.45 -14.14
CA PRO A 95 13.49 -9.20 -13.89
C PRO A 95 13.32 -8.67 -12.46
N LEU A 96 14.44 -8.30 -11.85
CA LEU A 96 14.52 -7.62 -10.55
C LEU A 96 15.20 -6.28 -10.77
N PHE A 97 14.58 -5.20 -10.32
CA PHE A 97 15.15 -3.87 -10.36
C PHE A 97 15.48 -3.40 -8.95
N GLY A 98 16.59 -2.70 -8.77
CA GLY A 98 16.97 -2.14 -7.48
C GLY A 98 18.24 -1.30 -7.54
N LYS A 99 18.63 -0.73 -6.39
CA LYS A 99 19.84 0.08 -6.27
C LYS A 99 20.74 -0.44 -5.15
N LEU A 100 21.92 -0.92 -5.52
CA LEU A 100 22.92 -1.42 -4.59
C LEU A 100 23.39 -0.37 -3.58
N ALA A 101 23.52 0.88 -4.01
CA ALA A 101 24.04 1.97 -3.19
C ALA A 101 23.01 2.56 -2.21
N GLY A 102 21.71 2.30 -2.40
CA GLY A 102 20.64 2.88 -1.58
C GLY A 102 20.52 4.41 -1.72
N ILE A 103 19.66 5.00 -0.91
CA ILE A 103 19.42 6.44 -0.81
C ILE A 103 19.39 6.81 0.67
N ASP A 104 20.05 7.91 1.04
CA ASP A 104 20.05 8.39 2.42
C ASP A 104 18.66 8.95 2.80
N GLU A 105 18.17 8.57 3.98
CA GLU A 105 16.88 8.98 4.51
C GLU A 105 16.99 9.31 6.00
N GLY A 106 17.24 10.58 6.29
CA GLY A 106 17.49 11.04 7.66
C GLY A 106 18.73 10.37 8.23
N SER A 107 18.55 9.54 9.27
CA SER A 107 19.63 8.77 9.89
C SER A 107 19.75 7.34 9.37
N LEU A 108 18.88 6.93 8.46
CA LEU A 108 18.84 5.58 7.89
C LEU A 108 19.25 5.61 6.42
N LYS A 109 19.56 4.45 5.89
CA LYS A 109 19.82 4.26 4.46
C LYS A 109 18.79 3.29 3.89
N ARG A 110 18.06 3.73 2.87
CA ARG A 110 16.97 2.98 2.25
C ARG A 110 17.45 2.32 0.96
N HIS A 111 17.26 1.01 0.86
CA HIS A 111 17.43 0.26 -0.39
C HIS A 111 16.08 -0.20 -0.90
N SER A 112 15.85 -0.08 -2.20
CA SER A 112 14.60 -0.47 -2.83
C SER A 112 14.84 -1.52 -3.92
N PHE A 113 13.96 -2.51 -3.91
CA PHE A 113 13.89 -3.59 -4.87
C PHE A 113 12.45 -3.70 -5.38
N SER A 114 12.28 -3.94 -6.68
CA SER A 114 10.95 -3.96 -7.30
C SER A 114 10.90 -4.88 -8.51
N TYR A 115 9.70 -5.02 -9.06
CA TYR A 115 9.37 -5.87 -10.20
C TYR A 115 9.19 -7.35 -9.83
N LEU A 116 8.87 -8.18 -10.82
CA LEU A 116 8.45 -9.58 -10.59
C LEU A 116 9.52 -10.46 -9.94
N GLY A 117 10.79 -10.04 -9.98
CA GLY A 117 11.94 -10.77 -9.41
C GLY A 117 12.20 -10.51 -7.94
N VAL A 118 11.40 -9.69 -7.26
CA VAL A 118 11.50 -9.51 -5.80
C VAL A 118 11.31 -10.89 -5.15
N PRO A 119 12.32 -11.42 -4.44
CA PRO A 119 12.26 -12.77 -3.91
C PRO A 119 11.29 -12.87 -2.73
N ASP A 120 10.57 -13.99 -2.67
CA ASP A 120 9.72 -14.29 -1.50
C ASP A 120 10.56 -14.77 -0.32
N ARG A 121 11.68 -15.45 -0.57
CA ARG A 121 12.61 -15.93 0.44
C ARG A 121 13.99 -15.33 0.21
N PHE A 122 14.53 -14.61 1.19
CA PHE A 122 15.83 -13.97 1.05
C PHE A 122 16.58 -13.77 2.37
N LYS A 123 17.89 -13.56 2.24
CA LYS A 123 18.74 -12.91 3.26
C LYS A 123 19.22 -11.58 2.72
N ILE A 124 19.82 -10.74 3.57
CA ILE A 124 20.46 -9.49 3.16
C ILE A 124 21.97 -9.64 3.28
N ILE A 125 22.70 -9.12 2.30
CA ILE A 125 24.15 -8.98 2.34
C ILE A 125 24.54 -7.52 2.14
N ILE A 126 25.48 -7.04 2.96
CA ILE A 126 26.16 -5.78 2.81
C ILE A 126 27.65 -6.07 2.62
N VAL A 127 28.27 -5.40 1.64
CA VAL A 127 29.72 -5.36 1.47
C VAL A 127 30.18 -3.91 1.54
N THR A 128 31.10 -3.62 2.45
CA THR A 128 31.65 -2.28 2.65
C THR A 128 32.87 -2.03 1.76
N GLY A 129 33.26 -0.76 1.60
CA GLY A 129 34.45 -0.38 0.83
C GLY A 129 35.78 -0.88 1.41
N ASP A 130 35.79 -1.29 2.69
CA ASP A 130 36.90 -1.97 3.35
C ASP A 130 36.77 -3.51 3.33
N ASN A 131 35.91 -4.05 2.46
CA ASN A 131 35.66 -5.47 2.23
C ASN A 131 35.12 -6.24 3.46
N GLU A 132 34.48 -5.55 4.41
CA GLU A 132 33.70 -6.23 5.44
C GLU A 132 32.40 -6.77 4.82
N ILE A 133 32.07 -8.02 5.15
CA ILE A 133 30.86 -8.70 4.69
C ILE A 133 29.92 -8.90 5.87
N ILE A 134 28.74 -8.29 5.81
CA ILE A 134 27.69 -8.43 6.81
C ILE A 134 26.52 -9.16 6.16
N VAL A 135 26.11 -10.29 6.74
CA VAL A 135 24.99 -11.10 6.23
C VAL A 135 23.96 -11.27 7.34
N SER A 136 22.67 -11.20 7.00
CA SER A 136 21.63 -11.47 7.96
C SER A 136 21.66 -12.91 8.47
N GLU A 137 21.48 -13.08 9.78
CA GLU A 137 21.45 -14.39 10.41
C GLU A 137 20.15 -15.14 10.08
N ASN A 138 19.02 -14.43 10.12
CA ASN A 138 17.73 -14.98 9.76
C ASN A 138 17.46 -14.87 8.26
N VAL A 139 16.63 -15.80 7.78
CA VAL A 139 15.99 -15.75 6.48
C VAL A 139 14.63 -15.08 6.66
N LEU A 140 14.24 -14.21 5.73
CA LEU A 140 12.90 -13.65 5.70
C LEU A 140 12.07 -14.33 4.60
N ASP A 141 10.86 -14.74 4.97
CA ASP A 141 9.81 -15.19 4.04
C ASP A 141 8.74 -14.10 3.92
N ARG A 142 8.83 -13.33 2.84
CA ARG A 142 7.93 -12.24 2.46
C ARG A 142 6.53 -12.77 2.17
N LYS A 143 5.52 -12.09 2.72
CA LYS A 143 4.10 -12.46 2.51
C LYS A 143 3.30 -11.38 1.80
N ALA A 144 3.70 -10.13 1.96
CA ALA A 144 3.00 -8.98 1.39
C ALA A 144 3.56 -8.62 0.00
N PHE A 145 2.69 -8.06 -0.83
CA PHE A 145 3.02 -7.55 -2.15
C PHE A 145 4.02 -6.39 -2.09
N ASN A 146 3.82 -5.48 -1.13
CA ASN A 146 4.73 -4.41 -0.77
C ASN A 146 5.27 -4.69 0.63
N THR A 147 6.59 -4.78 0.77
CA THR A 147 7.24 -5.12 2.04
C THR A 147 8.24 -4.06 2.46
N VAL A 148 8.16 -3.64 3.72
CA VAL A 148 9.19 -2.80 4.36
C VAL A 148 9.81 -3.62 5.48
N VAL A 149 11.14 -3.70 5.47
CA VAL A 149 11.90 -4.39 6.52
C VAL A 149 12.98 -3.50 7.08
N ARG A 150 13.29 -3.73 8.35
CA ARG A 150 14.45 -3.15 9.03
C ARG A 150 15.54 -4.19 9.10
N PHE A 151 16.72 -3.84 8.65
CA PHE A 151 17.92 -4.66 8.79
C PHE A 151 18.90 -3.95 9.72
N ASP A 152 19.15 -4.54 10.88
CA ASP A 152 20.09 -4.01 11.86
C ASP A 152 21.45 -4.68 11.70
N CYS A 153 22.47 -3.91 11.30
CA CYS A 153 23.82 -4.43 11.06
C CYS A 153 24.52 -4.90 12.34
N ASN A 154 24.14 -4.41 13.52
CA ASN A 154 24.73 -4.85 14.79
C ASN A 154 24.21 -6.23 15.20
N THR A 155 22.89 -6.42 15.13
CA THR A 155 22.25 -7.69 15.51
C THR A 155 22.17 -8.68 14.34
N LYS A 156 22.38 -8.22 13.10
CA LYS A 156 22.26 -8.98 11.85
C LYS A 156 20.87 -9.58 11.64
N LEU A 157 19.84 -8.96 12.21
CA LEU A 157 18.46 -9.43 12.11
C LEU A 157 17.63 -8.58 11.16
N ILE A 158 16.82 -9.26 10.34
CA ILE A 158 15.77 -8.67 9.53
C ILE A 158 14.45 -8.71 10.30
N LYS A 159 13.76 -7.57 10.40
CA LYS A 159 12.43 -7.45 10.99
C LYS A 159 11.47 -6.80 10.00
N GLU A 160 10.38 -7.48 9.69
CA GLU A 160 9.29 -6.91 8.88
C GLU A 160 8.52 -5.86 9.69
N GLU A 161 8.13 -4.75 9.05
CA GLU A 161 7.30 -3.74 9.70
C GLU A 161 5.87 -4.25 9.97
N ASN A 162 5.24 -3.72 11.01
CA ASN A 162 3.93 -4.18 11.45
C ASN A 162 2.80 -3.53 10.65
N TYR A 163 2.05 -4.33 9.89
CA TYR A 163 0.90 -3.89 9.09
C TYR A 163 -0.39 -3.64 9.89
N ILE A 164 -0.53 -4.24 11.08
CA ILE A 164 -1.78 -4.22 11.84
C ILE A 164 -2.10 -2.80 12.33
N LEU A 165 -1.12 -2.10 12.89
CA LEU A 165 -1.33 -0.77 13.45
C LEU A 165 -1.68 0.27 12.35
N PRO A 166 -0.97 0.35 11.22
CA PRO A 166 -1.37 1.16 10.08
C PRO A 166 -2.78 0.84 9.57
N THR A 167 -3.13 -0.45 9.43
CA THR A 167 -4.48 -0.87 9.03
C THR A 167 -5.56 -0.39 9.99
N ILE A 168 -5.34 -0.50 11.31
CA ILE A 168 -6.29 -0.01 12.32
C ILE A 168 -6.43 1.53 12.24
N LYS A 169 -5.31 2.26 12.11
CA LYS A 169 -5.32 3.71 11.95
C LYS A 169 -6.09 4.13 10.68
N GLN A 170 -5.88 3.43 9.57
CA GLN A 170 -6.58 3.66 8.32
C GLN A 170 -8.10 3.43 8.48
N PHE A 171 -8.50 2.33 9.12
CA PHE A 171 -9.92 2.04 9.40
C PHE A 171 -10.56 3.14 10.27
N ILE A 172 -9.89 3.56 11.34
CA ILE A 172 -10.39 4.63 12.21
C ILE A 172 -10.50 5.95 11.44
N ALA A 173 -9.47 6.33 10.68
CA ALA A 173 -9.46 7.57 9.92
C ALA A 173 -10.57 7.61 8.87
N THR A 174 -10.71 6.54 8.08
CA THR A 174 -11.76 6.45 7.05
C THR A 174 -13.15 6.41 7.68
N GLY A 175 -13.38 5.60 8.71
CA GLY A 175 -14.67 5.53 9.41
C GLY A 175 -15.08 6.86 10.06
N LEU A 176 -14.17 7.57 10.72
CA LEU A 176 -14.46 8.88 11.30
C LEU A 176 -14.79 9.91 10.21
N THR A 177 -14.02 9.94 9.12
CA THR A 177 -14.28 10.84 7.98
C THR A 177 -15.66 10.56 7.37
N THR A 178 -16.00 9.29 7.13
CA THR A 178 -17.32 8.90 6.62
C THR A 178 -18.43 9.37 7.56
N LEU A 179 -18.33 9.08 8.86
CA LEU A 179 -19.34 9.51 9.84
C LEU A 179 -19.51 11.04 9.90
N ILE A 180 -18.44 11.81 9.76
CA ILE A 180 -18.51 13.28 9.73
C ILE A 180 -19.22 13.76 8.46
N ILE A 181 -18.76 13.31 7.29
CA ILE A 181 -19.30 13.74 5.99
C ILE A 181 -20.78 13.36 5.88
N GLU A 182 -21.10 12.10 6.14
CA GLU A 182 -22.46 11.60 6.01
C GLU A 182 -23.38 12.15 7.09
N GLY A 183 -22.87 12.43 8.28
CA GLY A 183 -23.62 13.07 9.36
C GLY A 183 -23.99 14.52 9.01
N LEU A 184 -23.08 15.28 8.40
CA LEU A 184 -23.37 16.62 7.88
C LEU A 184 -24.45 16.56 6.79
N ILE A 185 -24.35 15.60 5.87
CA ILE A 185 -25.34 15.41 4.81
C ILE A 185 -26.70 14.97 5.37
N LEU A 186 -26.72 14.12 6.41
CA LEU A 186 -27.93 13.69 7.12
C LEU A 186 -28.68 14.92 7.69
N LEU A 187 -27.95 15.85 8.30
CA LEU A 187 -28.47 17.12 8.81
C LEU A 187 -28.97 18.04 7.70
N LEU A 188 -28.23 18.17 6.59
CA LEU A 188 -28.68 18.93 5.40
C LEU A 188 -29.98 18.37 4.81
N PHE A 189 -30.14 17.05 4.86
CA PHE A 189 -31.37 16.36 4.49
C PHE A 189 -32.46 16.43 5.57
N ARG A 190 -32.22 17.11 6.69
CA ARG A 190 -33.17 17.33 7.81
C ARG A 190 -33.66 16.04 8.47
N PHE A 191 -32.82 15.01 8.55
CA PHE A 191 -33.08 13.87 9.41
C PHE A 191 -32.69 14.23 10.86
N SER A 192 -33.48 13.74 11.83
CA SER A 192 -33.17 13.95 13.24
C SER A 192 -32.10 12.97 13.69
N LEU A 193 -30.95 13.48 14.18
CA LEU A 193 -29.88 12.66 14.76
C LEU A 193 -30.40 11.82 15.94
N LYS A 194 -31.19 12.42 16.84
CA LYS A 194 -31.74 11.73 18.02
C LYS A 194 -32.57 10.49 17.65
N LYS A 195 -33.30 10.54 16.54
CA LYS A 195 -34.10 9.40 16.07
C LYS A 195 -33.28 8.39 15.26
N ASN A 196 -32.28 8.86 14.52
CA ASN A 196 -31.60 8.06 13.48
C ASN A 196 -30.17 7.65 13.82
N TRP A 197 -29.62 7.99 14.98
CA TRP A 197 -28.21 7.73 15.28
C TRP A 197 -27.83 6.24 15.22
N LYS A 198 -28.71 5.32 15.66
CA LYS A 198 -28.45 3.88 15.61
C LYS A 198 -28.29 3.36 14.19
N PRO A 199 -29.30 3.48 13.29
CA PRO A 199 -29.13 3.03 11.92
C PRO A 199 -28.00 3.78 11.21
N PHE A 200 -27.82 5.07 11.49
CA PHE A 200 -26.73 5.87 10.93
C PHE A 200 -25.35 5.28 11.25
N ILE A 201 -25.03 5.07 12.53
CA ILE A 201 -23.71 4.56 12.94
C ILE A 201 -23.54 3.10 12.53
N ILE A 202 -24.54 2.25 12.76
CA ILE A 202 -24.41 0.80 12.52
C ILE A 202 -24.19 0.51 11.03
N ILE A 203 -24.97 1.13 10.15
CA ILE A 203 -24.85 0.89 8.71
C ILE A 203 -23.46 1.35 8.23
N ASN A 204 -23.09 2.60 8.53
CA ASN A 204 -21.80 3.18 8.14
C ASN A 204 -20.59 2.37 8.67
N MET A 205 -20.59 1.99 9.94
CA MET A 205 -19.47 1.25 10.51
C MET A 205 -19.38 -0.17 9.96
N ALA A 206 -20.52 -0.81 9.68
CA ALA A 206 -20.53 -2.16 9.10
C ALA A 206 -20.03 -2.15 7.65
N THR A 207 -20.47 -1.20 6.83
CA THR A 207 -20.04 -1.04 5.44
C THR A 207 -18.57 -0.62 5.36
N GLN A 208 -18.14 0.32 6.20
CA GLN A 208 -16.74 0.72 6.29
C GLN A 208 -15.84 -0.44 6.72
N LEU A 209 -16.26 -1.25 7.69
CA LEU A 209 -15.47 -2.42 8.13
C LEU A 209 -15.31 -3.43 6.99
N LEU A 210 -16.39 -3.73 6.28
CA LEU A 210 -16.35 -4.62 5.13
C LEU A 210 -15.41 -4.08 4.04
N LEU A 211 -15.53 -2.80 3.70
CA LEU A 211 -14.69 -2.15 2.70
C LEU A 211 -13.23 -2.20 3.12
N SER A 212 -12.90 -1.77 4.34
CA SER A 212 -11.54 -1.76 4.85
C SER A 212 -10.90 -3.15 4.83
N LEU A 213 -11.64 -4.20 5.14
CA LEU A 213 -11.13 -5.58 5.04
C LEU A 213 -10.77 -5.94 3.59
N ILE A 214 -11.66 -5.66 2.64
CA ILE A 214 -11.44 -5.96 1.22
C ILE A 214 -10.23 -5.21 0.68
N ILE A 215 -10.09 -3.93 1.03
CA ILE A 215 -8.97 -3.10 0.60
C ILE A 215 -7.66 -3.59 1.20
N ASN A 216 -7.62 -3.85 2.50
CA ASN A 216 -6.38 -4.29 3.15
C ASN A 216 -5.93 -5.67 2.63
N ILE A 217 -6.86 -6.60 2.39
CA ILE A 217 -6.55 -7.87 1.71
C ILE A 217 -6.00 -7.61 0.29
N SER A 218 -6.61 -6.69 -0.46
CA SER A 218 -6.16 -6.36 -1.81
C SER A 218 -4.76 -5.73 -1.82
N VAL A 219 -4.49 -4.78 -0.93
CA VAL A 219 -3.16 -4.19 -0.77
C VAL A 219 -2.14 -5.26 -0.40
N PHE A 220 -2.47 -6.11 0.56
CA PHE A 220 -1.57 -7.15 1.06
C PHE A 220 -1.15 -8.13 -0.03
N TYR A 221 -2.08 -8.63 -0.86
CA TYR A 221 -1.77 -9.68 -1.84
C TYR A 221 -1.50 -9.16 -3.26
N LYS A 222 -2.01 -7.98 -3.61
CA LYS A 222 -2.07 -7.50 -5.01
C LYS A 222 -1.56 -6.06 -5.19
N GLY A 223 -1.23 -5.37 -4.11
CA GLY A 223 -0.75 -4.00 -4.13
C GLY A 223 -1.85 -2.94 -4.29
N ILE A 224 -1.42 -1.68 -4.15
CA ILE A 224 -2.32 -0.52 -4.07
C ILE A 224 -3.14 -0.28 -5.34
N MET A 225 -2.57 -0.54 -6.52
CA MET A 225 -3.28 -0.30 -7.78
C MET A 225 -4.54 -1.16 -7.90
N LEU A 226 -4.45 -2.47 -7.60
CA LEU A 226 -5.61 -3.34 -7.64
C LEU A 226 -6.57 -3.08 -6.47
N ALA A 227 -6.04 -2.62 -5.32
CA ALA A 227 -6.87 -2.16 -4.21
C ALA A 227 -7.72 -0.93 -4.57
N VAL A 228 -7.19 0.04 -5.32
CA VAL A 228 -7.96 1.20 -5.82
C VAL A 228 -9.10 0.76 -6.74
N LEU A 229 -8.85 -0.22 -7.63
CA LEU A 229 -9.90 -0.77 -8.48
C LEU A 229 -10.97 -1.52 -7.67
N ALA A 230 -10.54 -2.31 -6.67
CA ALA A 230 -11.46 -2.98 -5.76
C ALA A 230 -12.29 -1.98 -4.94
N TYR A 231 -11.67 -0.88 -4.47
CA TYR A 231 -12.35 0.21 -3.78
C TYR A 231 -13.48 0.79 -4.61
N ALA A 232 -13.18 1.19 -5.85
CA ALA A 232 -14.19 1.71 -6.77
C ALA A 232 -15.34 0.72 -6.99
N ALA A 233 -15.05 -0.56 -7.20
CA ALA A 233 -16.07 -1.58 -7.45
C ALA A 233 -16.95 -1.84 -6.23
N PHE A 234 -16.36 -2.00 -5.05
CA PHE A 234 -17.10 -2.33 -3.83
C PHE A 234 -17.87 -1.14 -3.26
N GLU A 235 -17.42 0.09 -3.50
CA GLU A 235 -18.18 1.27 -3.12
C GLU A 235 -19.50 1.39 -3.88
N TRP A 236 -19.57 0.96 -5.15
CA TRP A 236 -20.86 0.85 -5.84
C TRP A 236 -21.80 -0.15 -5.16
N VAL A 237 -21.27 -1.28 -4.68
CA VAL A 237 -22.04 -2.29 -3.92
C VAL A 237 -22.51 -1.72 -2.58
N ILE A 238 -21.64 -0.99 -1.89
CA ILE A 238 -21.96 -0.32 -0.62
C ILE A 238 -23.02 0.74 -0.85
N LEU A 239 -22.88 1.61 -1.84
CA LEU A 239 -23.87 2.64 -2.20
C LEU A 239 -25.27 2.04 -2.39
N ILE A 240 -25.36 0.93 -3.15
CA ILE A 240 -26.63 0.22 -3.36
C ILE A 240 -27.15 -0.34 -2.04
N THR A 241 -26.29 -1.00 -1.27
CA THR A 241 -26.63 -1.63 0.01
C THR A 241 -27.12 -0.61 1.03
N GLU A 242 -26.39 0.48 1.24
CA GLU A 242 -26.74 1.59 2.12
C GLU A 242 -28.02 2.28 1.66
N SER A 243 -28.20 2.49 0.36
CA SER A 243 -29.45 3.03 -0.18
C SER A 243 -30.66 2.18 0.19
N ILE A 244 -30.53 0.86 0.12
CA ILE A 244 -31.58 -0.08 0.55
C ILE A 244 -31.78 0.00 2.06
N LEU A 245 -30.71 -0.11 2.85
CA LEU A 245 -30.75 -0.16 4.31
C LEU A 245 -31.30 1.16 4.90
N PHE A 246 -30.80 2.32 4.47
CA PHE A 246 -31.30 3.62 4.92
C PHE A 246 -32.74 3.87 4.47
N SER A 247 -33.14 3.39 3.30
CA SER A 247 -34.55 3.48 2.88
C SER A 247 -35.51 2.71 3.79
N LYS A 248 -35.00 1.67 4.48
CA LYS A 248 -35.76 0.82 5.40
C LYS A 248 -35.70 1.35 6.84
N TYR A 249 -34.51 1.69 7.33
CA TYR A 249 -34.25 1.92 8.75
C TYR A 249 -34.19 3.39 9.18
N LEU A 250 -33.95 4.35 8.27
CA LEU A 250 -34.11 5.75 8.67
C LEU A 250 -35.57 6.07 8.91
N GLU A 251 -35.83 6.84 9.96
CA GLU A 251 -37.15 7.34 10.33
C GLU A 251 -37.36 8.78 9.84
N GLY A 252 -38.59 9.03 9.42
CA GLY A 252 -39.02 10.32 8.89
C GLY A 252 -38.79 10.44 7.38
N HIS A 253 -39.52 11.39 6.78
CA HIS A 253 -39.53 11.66 5.36
C HIS A 253 -39.89 10.46 4.46
N THR A 254 -40.04 10.73 3.16
CA THR A 254 -40.39 9.71 2.17
C THR A 254 -39.21 8.78 1.88
N LYS A 255 -39.51 7.54 1.44
CA LYS A 255 -38.49 6.57 1.01
C LYS A 255 -37.55 7.16 -0.05
N LYS A 256 -38.09 7.91 -1.00
CA LYS A 256 -37.32 8.62 -2.04
C LYS A 256 -36.27 9.57 -1.44
N ARG A 257 -36.61 10.31 -0.38
CA ARG A 257 -35.66 11.21 0.28
C ARG A 257 -34.58 10.46 1.04
N ARG A 258 -34.91 9.32 1.66
CA ARG A 258 -33.95 8.44 2.35
C ARG A 258 -32.94 7.83 1.38
N VAL A 259 -33.40 7.34 0.22
CA VAL A 259 -32.53 6.85 -0.86
C VAL A 259 -31.65 7.98 -1.40
N PHE A 260 -32.23 9.15 -1.69
CA PHE A 260 -31.45 10.28 -2.22
C PHE A 260 -30.40 10.78 -1.22
N TYR A 261 -30.69 10.73 0.08
CA TYR A 261 -29.71 10.95 1.14
C TYR A 261 -28.55 9.96 1.05
N ALA A 262 -28.84 8.66 1.05
CA ALA A 262 -27.82 7.61 1.03
C ALA A 262 -26.87 7.76 -0.16
N ILE A 263 -27.43 7.96 -1.37
CA ILE A 263 -26.62 8.16 -2.58
C ILE A 263 -25.73 9.42 -2.45
N THR A 264 -26.29 10.53 -1.96
CA THR A 264 -25.53 11.79 -1.84
C THR A 264 -24.43 11.68 -0.78
N ALA A 265 -24.72 11.01 0.34
CA ALA A 265 -23.81 10.81 1.45
C ALA A 265 -22.64 9.91 1.04
N ASN A 266 -22.94 8.75 0.46
CA ASN A 266 -21.96 7.76 0.07
C ASN A 266 -21.04 8.26 -1.07
N LEU A 267 -21.58 8.96 -2.06
CA LEU A 267 -20.75 9.60 -3.10
C LEU A 267 -19.82 10.69 -2.52
N ALA A 268 -20.25 11.39 -1.48
CA ALA A 268 -19.39 12.40 -0.84
C ALA A 268 -18.26 11.76 -0.02
N SER A 269 -18.55 10.69 0.73
CA SER A 269 -17.57 9.97 1.54
C SER A 269 -16.57 9.18 0.67
N PHE A 270 -17.02 8.58 -0.44
CA PHE A 270 -16.17 7.88 -1.42
C PHE A 270 -14.93 8.68 -1.84
N ALA A 271 -15.13 9.95 -2.21
CA ALA A 271 -14.06 10.80 -2.73
C ALA A 271 -12.97 11.04 -1.67
N SER A 272 -13.37 11.17 -0.41
CA SER A 272 -12.44 11.35 0.71
C SER A 272 -11.70 10.04 1.07
N GLY A 273 -12.36 8.89 0.92
CA GLY A 273 -11.76 7.59 1.21
C GLY A 273 -10.59 7.27 0.29
N ILE A 274 -10.67 7.62 -1.00
CA ILE A 274 -9.55 7.48 -1.95
C ILE A 274 -8.32 8.27 -1.48
N VAL A 275 -8.51 9.52 -1.07
CA VAL A 275 -7.39 10.39 -0.65
C VAL A 275 -6.71 9.82 0.59
N ILE A 276 -7.48 9.39 1.59
CA ILE A 276 -6.93 8.81 2.83
C ILE A 276 -6.18 7.52 2.52
N MET A 277 -6.74 6.66 1.67
CA MET A 277 -6.08 5.41 1.27
C MET A 277 -4.72 5.69 0.63
N LEU A 278 -4.65 6.58 -0.36
CA LEU A 278 -3.40 6.91 -1.04
C LEU A 278 -2.34 7.48 -0.08
N GLN A 279 -2.74 8.34 0.86
CA GLN A 279 -1.82 8.89 1.87
C GLN A 279 -1.31 7.82 2.85
N SER A 280 -2.17 6.91 3.28
CA SER A 280 -1.82 5.86 4.26
C SER A 280 -0.89 4.77 3.74
N THR A 281 -0.72 4.68 2.41
CA THR A 281 0.13 3.66 1.77
C THR A 281 1.48 4.22 1.28
N LEU A 282 1.67 5.54 1.37
CA LEU A 282 2.85 6.28 0.90
C LEU A 282 3.72 6.82 2.05
N GLY A 283 3.42 6.48 3.30
CA GLY A 283 4.10 6.97 4.49
C GLY A 283 4.44 5.87 5.47
#